data_AF-A0A1G1J2L2-F1
#
_entry.id   AF-A0A1G1J2L2-F1
#
_cell.length_a   1.000
_cell.length_b   1.000
_cell.length_c   1.000
_cell.angle_alpha   90.00
_cell.angle_beta   90.00
_cell.angle_gamma   90.00
#
_symmetry.space_group_name_H-M   'P 1'
#
loop_
_entity.id
_entity.type
_entity.pdbx_description
1 polymer ?
#
loop_
_entity_poly.entity_id
_entity_poly.type
_entity_poly.pdbx_seq_one_letter_code
_entity_poly.pdbx_strand_id
1 'polypeptide(L)'
;MSKVAYFVLAVIAISFMVSTNTKSDDEKEAYETQVPTGMELQQVGSKPGYRVVLPKGTAIRREGDLRIIEGAGEYASRKFVEYDALLDKMQADIASLQKDIEELKKTVSQLQKNTLVSK
;
A
#
# COMPACT_ATOMS: atom_id res chain seq x y z
N MET A 1 50.07 -26.62 6.00
CA MET A 1 48.98 -26.63 6.99
C MET A 1 48.21 -27.93 6.87
N SER A 2 47.93 -28.64 7.98
CA SER A 2 47.35 -29.99 7.93
C SER A 2 45.86 -29.94 7.54
N LYS A 3 45.35 -31.02 6.93
CA LYS A 3 43.93 -31.16 6.55
C LYS A 3 42.97 -30.96 7.72
N VAL A 4 43.44 -31.18 8.96
CA VAL A 4 42.70 -30.97 10.20
C VAL A 4 42.45 -29.49 10.46
N ALA A 5 43.40 -28.61 10.14
CA ALA A 5 43.25 -27.16 10.33
C ALA A 5 42.17 -26.56 9.41
N TYR A 6 42.07 -27.06 8.16
CA TYR A 6 41.02 -26.67 7.23
C TYR A 6 39.63 -27.14 7.69
N PHE A 7 39.54 -28.33 8.27
CA PHE A 7 38.27 -28.87 8.75
C PHE A 7 37.74 -28.08 9.95
N VAL A 8 38.62 -27.69 10.88
CA VAL A 8 38.24 -26.86 12.04
C VAL A 8 37.79 -25.47 11.61
N LEU A 9 38.49 -24.83 10.66
CA LEU A 9 38.09 -23.55 10.11
C LEU A 9 36.75 -23.62 9.36
N ALA A 10 36.49 -24.70 8.62
CA ALA A 10 35.24 -24.91 7.92
C ALA A 10 34.06 -25.08 8.89
N VAL A 11 34.24 -25.82 9.99
CA VAL A 11 33.18 -26.01 11.01
C VAL A 11 32.87 -24.68 11.72
N ILE A 12 33.88 -23.87 12.05
CA ILE A 12 33.69 -22.54 12.65
C ILE A 12 32.95 -21.61 11.66
N ALA A 13 33.33 -21.61 10.39
CA ALA A 13 32.67 -20.80 9.37
C ALA A 13 31.20 -21.19 9.17
N ILE A 14 30.90 -22.49 9.13
CA ILE A 14 29.52 -23.00 9.02
C ILE A 14 28.70 -22.64 10.27
N SER A 15 29.28 -22.76 11.47
CA SER A 15 28.61 -22.40 12.72
C SER A 15 28.31 -20.90 12.83
N PHE A 16 29.21 -20.05 12.30
CA PHE A 16 28.99 -18.61 12.20
C PHE A 16 27.88 -18.27 11.18
N MET A 17 27.84 -18.98 10.05
CA MET A 17 26.84 -18.78 8.99
C MET A 17 25.43 -19.25 9.40
N VAL A 18 25.33 -20.26 10.27
CA VAL A 18 24.06 -20.73 10.86
C VAL A 18 23.54 -19.76 11.94
N SER A 19 24.42 -19.09 12.70
CA SER A 19 23.99 -18.14 13.75
C SER A 19 23.48 -16.79 13.22
N THR A 20 23.83 -16.39 12.00
CA THR A 20 23.38 -15.09 11.44
C THR A 20 22.06 -15.16 10.69
N ASN A 21 21.53 -16.36 10.40
CA ASN A 21 20.33 -16.54 9.56
C ASN A 21 19.06 -16.97 10.32
N THR A 22 19.08 -17.07 11.65
CA THR A 22 17.90 -17.48 12.43
C THR A 22 17.14 -16.32 13.08
N LYS A 23 17.49 -15.07 12.77
CA LYS A 23 16.78 -13.86 13.21
C LYS A 23 16.32 -13.05 12.00
N SER A 24 15.27 -13.46 11.30
CA SER A 24 14.68 -12.56 10.32
C SER A 24 13.21 -12.74 9.99
N ASP A 25 12.61 -13.89 10.27
CA ASP A 25 11.29 -14.18 9.70
C ASP A 25 10.20 -14.25 10.78
N ASP A 26 10.41 -14.96 11.89
CA ASP A 26 9.39 -15.06 12.97
C ASP A 26 9.11 -13.73 13.70
N GLU A 27 10.10 -12.85 13.84
CA GLU A 27 9.89 -11.53 14.46
C GLU A 27 9.12 -10.58 13.54
N LYS A 28 9.21 -10.71 12.21
CA LYS A 28 8.48 -9.82 11.29
C LYS A 28 6.98 -10.06 11.34
N GLU A 29 6.57 -11.33 11.42
CA GLU A 29 5.16 -11.72 11.48
C GLU A 29 4.50 -11.29 12.81
N ALA A 30 5.24 -11.30 13.93
CA ALA A 30 4.71 -10.90 15.23
C ALA A 30 4.39 -9.38 15.35
N TYR A 31 5.08 -8.52 14.58
CA TYR A 31 4.81 -7.07 14.58
C TYR A 31 3.75 -6.65 13.55
N GLU A 32 3.61 -7.34 12.42
CA GLU A 32 2.55 -7.05 11.44
C GLU A 32 1.15 -7.30 12.02
N THR A 33 1.05 -8.26 12.95
CA THR A 33 -0.21 -8.59 13.65
C THR A 33 -0.73 -7.47 14.57
N GLN A 34 0.06 -6.42 14.86
CA GLN A 34 -0.32 -5.35 15.79
C GLN A 34 -0.77 -4.03 15.12
N VAL A 35 -0.81 -3.94 13.78
CA VAL A 35 -1.20 -2.70 13.11
C VAL A 35 -2.73 -2.64 12.99
N PRO A 36 -3.40 -1.64 13.62
CA PRO A 36 -4.85 -1.51 13.52
C PRO A 36 -5.31 -1.20 12.09
N THR A 37 -6.57 -1.51 11.80
CA THR A 37 -7.16 -1.16 10.49
C THR A 37 -7.09 0.35 10.26
N GLY A 38 -6.65 0.75 9.06
CA GLY A 38 -6.47 2.16 8.69
C GLY A 38 -5.12 2.76 9.08
N MET A 39 -4.26 2.00 9.77
CA MET A 39 -2.89 2.38 10.11
C MET A 39 -1.87 1.63 9.26
N GLU A 40 -0.64 2.14 9.20
CA GLU A 40 0.51 1.50 8.58
C GLU A 40 1.77 1.70 9.44
N LEU A 41 2.70 0.74 9.36
CA LEU A 41 3.98 0.82 10.05
C LEU A 41 5.00 1.50 9.15
N GLN A 42 5.47 2.68 9.55
CA GLN A 42 6.46 3.45 8.78
C GLN A 42 7.82 3.44 9.49
N GLN A 43 8.88 3.18 8.73
CA GLN A 43 10.25 3.25 9.22
C GLN A 43 10.78 4.69 9.09
N VAL A 44 11.06 5.32 10.24
CA VAL A 44 11.57 6.68 10.33
C VAL A 44 13.05 6.65 10.74
N GLY A 45 13.91 7.19 9.87
CA GLY A 45 15.36 7.24 10.05
C GLY A 45 16.12 6.16 9.27
N SER A 46 17.45 6.24 9.31
CA SER A 46 18.37 5.26 8.71
C SER A 46 18.75 4.21 9.77
N LYS A 47 18.94 2.94 9.36
CA LYS A 47 19.08 1.79 10.27
C LYS A 47 20.15 1.98 11.36
N PRO A 48 19.87 1.65 12.65
CA PRO A 48 18.58 1.18 13.16
C PRO A 48 17.63 2.37 13.40
N GLY A 49 16.71 2.62 12.46
CA GLY A 49 15.67 3.64 12.59
C GLY A 49 14.52 3.14 13.46
N TYR A 50 13.64 4.04 13.85
CA TYR A 50 12.46 3.72 14.66
C TYR A 50 11.27 3.36 13.77
N ARG A 51 10.37 2.50 14.27
CA ARG A 51 9.12 2.13 13.59
C ARG A 51 7.96 2.84 14.29
N VAL A 52 7.13 3.54 13.52
CA VAL A 52 5.99 4.30 14.04
C VAL A 52 4.73 3.84 13.33
N VAL A 53 3.63 3.66 14.07
CA VAL A 53 2.32 3.35 13.51
C VAL A 53 1.60 4.65 13.24
N LEU A 54 1.24 4.90 11.98
CA LEU A 54 0.63 6.13 11.52
C LEU A 54 -0.62 5.82 10.69
N PRO A 55 -1.59 6.74 10.56
CA PRO A 55 -2.66 6.61 9.59
C PRO A 55 -2.10 6.36 8.19
N LYS A 56 -2.77 5.51 7.42
CA LYS A 56 -2.30 5.14 6.09
C LYS A 56 -2.16 6.36 5.17
N GLY A 57 -0.99 6.53 4.56
CA GLY A 57 -0.70 7.64 3.68
C GLY A 57 -0.47 8.96 4.42
N THR A 58 -0.01 8.90 5.68
CA THR A 58 0.52 10.06 6.41
C THR A 58 1.74 10.61 5.68
N ALA A 59 1.79 11.92 5.44
CA ALA A 59 2.93 12.52 4.77
C ALA A 59 4.12 12.66 5.73
N ILE A 60 5.32 12.30 5.26
CA ILE A 60 6.57 12.60 5.96
C ILE A 60 7.42 13.50 5.08
N ARG A 61 7.74 14.68 5.59
CA ARG A 61 8.63 15.65 4.94
C ARG A 61 9.99 15.70 5.61
N ARG A 62 11.03 16.03 4.86
CA ARG A 62 12.38 16.21 5.36
C ARG A 62 12.71 17.70 5.40
N GLU A 63 13.07 18.20 6.57
CA GLU A 63 13.52 19.57 6.79
C GLU A 63 14.94 19.51 7.37
N GLY A 64 15.94 19.64 6.47
CA GLY A 64 17.35 19.41 6.81
C GLY A 64 17.60 17.98 7.30
N ASP A 65 18.03 17.85 8.55
CA ASP A 65 18.26 16.56 9.21
C ASP A 65 17.02 16.03 9.95
N LEU A 66 15.95 16.84 10.05
CA LEU A 66 14.70 16.45 10.68
C LEU A 66 13.77 15.77 9.67
N ARG A 67 13.03 14.76 10.15
CA ARG A 67 11.85 14.22 9.47
C ARG A 67 10.62 14.64 10.24
N ILE A 68 9.74 15.39 9.59
CA ILE A 68 8.50 15.89 10.18
C ILE A 68 7.37 15.02 9.67
N ILE A 69 6.66 14.43 10.62
CA ILE A 69 5.43 13.68 10.38
C ILE A 69 4.30 14.71 10.35
N GLU A 70 3.46 14.63 9.33
CA GLU A 70 2.24 15.41 9.20
C GLU A 70 1.40 15.34 10.47
N GLY A 71 0.93 16.50 10.94
CA GLY A 71 0.07 16.59 12.12
C GLY A 71 -1.34 16.05 11.85
N ALA A 72 -2.06 15.62 12.88
CA ALA A 72 -3.40 15.06 12.73
C ALA A 72 -4.40 16.01 12.02
N GLY A 73 -4.32 17.32 12.31
CA GLY A 73 -5.14 18.32 11.63
C GLY A 73 -4.79 18.48 10.15
N GLU A 74 -3.50 18.53 9.82
CA GLU A 74 -3.02 18.61 8.42
C GLU A 74 -3.45 17.37 7.63
N TYR A 75 -3.26 16.18 8.22
CA TYR A 75 -3.72 14.90 7.65
C TYR A 75 -5.23 14.90 7.40
N ALA A 76 -6.03 15.28 8.40
CA ALA A 76 -7.48 15.30 8.27
C ALA A 76 -7.94 16.27 7.17
N SER A 77 -7.43 17.50 7.17
CA SER A 77 -7.75 18.50 6.15
C SER A 77 -7.39 18.02 4.74
N ARG A 78 -6.20 17.45 4.55
CA ARG A 78 -5.78 16.91 3.27
C ARG A 78 -6.66 15.75 2.83
N LYS A 79 -6.97 14.81 3.73
CA LYS A 79 -7.84 13.67 3.42
C LYS A 79 -9.27 14.09 3.10
N PHE A 80 -9.82 15.10 3.76
CA PHE A 80 -11.12 15.64 3.38
C PHE A 80 -11.12 16.19 1.95
N VAL A 81 -10.11 16.96 1.56
CA VAL A 81 -9.99 17.45 0.18
C VAL A 81 -9.84 16.30 -0.83
N GLU A 82 -9.05 15.27 -0.50
CA GLU A 82 -8.92 14.07 -1.34
C GLU A 82 -10.26 13.33 -1.50
N TYR A 83 -11.05 13.22 -0.43
CA TYR A 83 -12.36 12.58 -0.46
C TYR A 83 -13.40 13.39 -1.21
N ASP A 84 -13.41 14.72 -1.06
CA ASP A 84 -14.31 15.59 -1.83
C ASP A 84 -14.03 15.44 -3.33
N ALA A 85 -12.76 15.46 -3.75
CA ALA A 85 -12.39 15.24 -5.14
C ALA A 85 -12.77 13.84 -5.65
N LEU A 86 -12.66 12.81 -4.80
CA LEU A 86 -13.09 11.45 -5.15
C LEU A 86 -14.61 11.39 -5.32
N LEU A 87 -15.38 12.06 -4.46
CA LEU A 87 -16.83 12.14 -4.54
C LEU A 87 -17.27 12.83 -5.83
N ASP A 88 -16.65 13.97 -6.17
CA ASP A 88 -16.92 14.69 -7.41
C ASP A 88 -16.67 13.80 -8.64
N LYS A 89 -15.55 13.07 -8.64
CA LYS A 89 -15.24 12.11 -9.71
C LYS A 89 -16.29 11.00 -9.79
N MET A 90 -16.67 10.41 -8.66
CA MET A 90 -17.69 9.35 -8.63
C MET A 90 -19.05 9.86 -9.15
N GLN A 91 -19.43 11.09 -8.83
CA GLN A 91 -20.65 11.71 -9.36
C GLN A 91 -20.58 11.91 -10.88
N ALA A 92 -19.45 12.37 -11.40
CA ALA A 92 -19.23 12.51 -12.83
C ALA A 92 -19.29 11.16 -13.56
N ASP A 93 -18.66 10.12 -12.99
CA ASP A 93 -18.68 8.76 -13.54
C ASP A 93 -20.11 8.20 -13.55
N ILE A 94 -20.89 8.39 -12.48
CA ILE A 94 -22.30 8.00 -12.42
C ILE A 94 -23.12 8.71 -13.50
N ALA A 95 -22.94 10.02 -13.68
CA ALA A 95 -23.67 10.79 -14.69
C ALA A 95 -23.31 10.34 -16.12
N SER A 96 -22.04 9.98 -16.37
CA SER A 96 -21.62 9.41 -17.64
C SER A 96 -22.29 8.07 -17.90
N LEU A 97 -22.23 7.15 -16.93
CA LEU A 97 -22.84 5.82 -17.05
C LEU A 97 -24.36 5.90 -17.27
N GLN A 98 -25.04 6.88 -16.66
CA GLN A 98 -26.46 7.10 -16.89
C GLN A 98 -26.76 7.49 -18.34
N LYS A 99 -25.93 8.35 -18.95
CA LYS A 99 -26.07 8.71 -20.37
C LYS A 99 -25.84 7.51 -21.28
N ASP A 100 -24.79 6.74 -21.01
CA ASP A 100 -24.48 5.53 -21.79
C ASP A 100 -25.64 4.53 -21.74
N ILE A 101 -26.26 4.35 -20.57
CA ILE A 101 -27.44 3.50 -20.41
C ILE A 101 -28.63 4.02 -21.21
N GLU A 102 -28.90 5.33 -21.20
CA GLU A 102 -29.99 5.93 -21.99
C GLU A 102 -29.78 5.77 -23.49
N GLU A 103 -28.56 5.98 -23.97
CA GLU A 103 -28.20 5.78 -25.38
C GLU A 103 -28.35 4.31 -25.79
N LEU A 104 -27.90 3.38 -24.94
CA LEU A 104 -28.05 1.95 -25.18
C LEU A 104 -29.54 1.56 -25.24
N LYS A 105 -30.37 2.10 -24.33
CA LYS A 105 -31.83 1.88 -24.34
C LYS A 105 -32.47 2.40 -25.64
N LYS A 106 -32.04 3.57 -26.13
CA LYS A 106 -32.53 4.12 -27.42
C LYS A 106 -32.13 3.22 -28.58
N THR A 107 -30.88 2.81 -28.64
CA THR A 107 -30.35 1.91 -29.67
C THR A 107 -31.11 0.58 -29.70
N VAL A 108 -31.31 -0.04 -28.54
CA VAL A 108 -32.09 -1.28 -28.42
C VAL A 108 -33.53 -1.08 -28.91
N SER A 109 -34.17 0.02 -28.51
CA SER A 109 -35.55 0.34 -28.94
C SER A 109 -35.66 0.56 -30.45
N GLN A 110 -34.66 1.19 -31.07
CA GLN A 110 -34.60 1.38 -32.53
C GLN A 110 -34.39 0.05 -33.27
N LEU A 111 -33.47 -0.79 -32.79
CA LEU A 111 -33.22 -2.11 -33.36
C LEU A 111 -34.48 -3.00 -33.30
N GLN A 112 -35.20 -2.97 -32.18
CA GLN A 112 -36.48 -3.67 -32.02
C GLN A 112 -37.54 -3.17 -33.01
N LYS A 113 -37.67 -1.86 -33.20
CA LYS A 113 -38.60 -1.30 -34.20
C LYS A 113 -38.22 -1.73 -35.62
N ASN A 114 -36.95 -1.65 -35.98
CA ASN A 114 -36.48 -2.02 -37.32
C ASN A 114 -36.68 -3.52 -37.62
N THR A 115 -36.51 -4.40 -36.63
CA THR A 115 -36.78 -5.84 -36.79
C THR A 115 -38.27 -6.16 -36.90
N LEU A 116 -39.16 -5.32 -36.35
CA LEU A 116 -40.61 -5.46 -36.50
C LEU A 116 -41.13 -4.94 -37.85
N VAL A 117 -40.45 -3.96 -38.46
CA VAL A 117 -40.82 -3.40 -39.77
C VAL A 117 -40.28 -4.25 -40.94
N SER A 118 -39.27 -5.09 -40.71
CA SER A 118 -38.70 -5.96 -41.74
C SER A 118 -39.31 -7.38 -41.81
N LYS A 119 -40.40 -7.65 -41.09
CA LYS A 119 -41.16 -8.91 -41.12
C LYS A 119 -42.54 -8.67 -41.73
#